data_AF-A0A1V0M446-F1
#
_entry.id   AF-A0A1V0M446-F1
#
_cell.length_a   1.000
_cell.length_b   1.000
_cell.length_c   1.000
_cell.angle_alpha   90.00
_cell.angle_beta   90.00
_cell.angle_gamma   90.00
#
_symmetry.space_group_name_H-M   'P 1'
#
loop_
_entity.id
_entity.type
_entity.pdbx_description
1 polymer ?
#
loop_
_entity_poly.entity_id
_entity_poly.type
_entity_poly.pdbx_seq_one_letter_code
_entity_poly.pdbx_strand_id
1 'polypeptide(L)'
;MSTLLDLIRAKRQDMVTKRAGRGVDTVKLPIGIRYLRVFPNPEDPNGVFYQQFGMHFVKTKEDGKDKTVATVCKTATYGESCEICEAVMEAKAIYKGNKDMEEMINEIRSSQRYLVNGTVTPTPDMTSISAAQLIELPQTVFEDLMKSIEEDMADEIGLPLDVKVGYCFKVERTGAGRETKYSVSPVRKDGKAAIPANLFSTMHNLENFANGQVDANKLAIASKAVSSLTGVSVAVSSTLALPTGTALPGFSAPADGGSTKSDSLIKEEAAAASAAEFTGSDSAKASSAASTPITTDVPVADDELEKMMAQLTGL
;
A
#
# COMPACT_ATOMS: atom_id res chain seq x y z
N MET A 1 -18.60 -16.49 26.20
CA MET A 1 -19.74 -15.59 25.90
C MET A 1 -19.36 -14.20 26.39
N SER A 2 -19.07 -13.25 25.50
CA SER A 2 -18.82 -11.85 25.87
C SER A 2 -20.11 -11.23 26.40
N THR A 3 -20.05 -10.50 27.52
CA THR A 3 -21.24 -9.85 28.06
C THR A 3 -21.65 -8.66 27.18
N LEU A 4 -22.91 -8.23 27.23
CA LEU A 4 -23.38 -7.04 26.50
C LEU A 4 -22.55 -5.79 26.86
N LEU A 5 -22.07 -5.70 28.10
CA LEU A 5 -21.19 -4.62 28.55
C LEU A 5 -19.83 -4.64 27.84
N ASP A 6 -19.29 -5.83 27.56
CA ASP A 6 -18.03 -5.98 26.83
C ASP A 6 -18.17 -5.53 25.37
N LEU A 7 -19.31 -5.86 24.74
CA LEU A 7 -19.63 -5.40 23.38
C LEU A 7 -19.79 -3.88 23.31
N ILE A 8 -20.46 -3.26 24.29
CA ILE A 8 -20.62 -1.80 24.35
C ILE A 8 -19.26 -1.12 24.58
N ARG A 9 -18.40 -1.66 25.45
CA ARG A 9 -17.04 -1.14 25.68
C ARG A 9 -16.18 -1.25 24.44
N ALA A 10 -16.18 -2.40 23.77
CA ALA A 10 -15.49 -2.61 22.51
C ALA A 10 -15.97 -1.63 21.43
N LYS A 11 -17.29 -1.42 21.31
CA LYS A 11 -17.81 -0.46 20.33
C LYS A 11 -17.43 0.98 20.66
N ARG A 12 -17.38 1.36 21.94
CA ARG A 12 -16.94 2.69 22.37
C ARG A 12 -15.45 2.89 22.05
N GLN A 13 -14.61 1.89 22.27
CA GLN A 13 -13.19 1.93 21.91
C GLN A 13 -13.00 2.06 20.40
N ASP A 14 -13.70 1.25 19.59
CA ASP A 14 -13.69 1.35 18.12
C ASP A 14 -14.07 2.76 17.63
N MET A 15 -15.08 3.39 18.26
CA MET A 15 -15.45 4.77 17.93
C MET A 15 -14.38 5.79 18.30
N VAL A 16 -13.65 5.59 19.40
CA VAL A 16 -12.55 6.47 19.81
C VAL A 16 -11.38 6.34 18.83
N THR A 17 -10.97 5.13 18.49
CA THR A 17 -9.90 4.85 17.53
C THR A 17 -10.23 5.41 16.14
N LYS A 18 -11.46 5.20 15.66
CA LYS A 18 -11.93 5.78 14.38
C LYS A 18 -12.08 7.29 14.38
N ARG A 19 -12.18 7.94 15.56
CA ARG A 19 -12.16 9.41 15.65
C ARG A 19 -10.74 9.93 15.67
N ALA A 20 -9.81 9.20 16.30
CA ALA A 20 -8.40 9.59 16.38
C ALA A 20 -7.74 9.75 15.00
N GLY A 21 -8.15 8.97 14.00
CA GLY A 21 -7.66 9.09 12.62
C GLY A 21 -8.44 10.06 11.72
N ARG A 22 -9.56 10.64 12.16
CA ARG A 22 -10.38 11.54 11.31
C ARG A 22 -9.80 12.95 11.27
N GLY A 23 -9.58 13.46 10.07
CA GLY A 23 -9.10 14.83 9.85
C GLY A 23 -7.63 15.03 10.25
N VAL A 24 -6.89 13.94 10.45
CA VAL A 24 -5.44 13.98 10.65
C VAL A 24 -4.79 13.65 9.31
N ASP A 25 -4.19 14.66 8.69
CA ASP A 25 -3.44 14.50 7.45
C ASP A 25 -1.98 14.18 7.75
N THR A 26 -1.46 13.16 7.09
CA THR A 26 -0.03 12.81 7.16
C THR A 26 0.79 13.78 6.31
N VAL A 27 1.87 14.30 6.88
CA VAL A 27 2.83 15.15 6.19
C VAL A 27 3.86 14.28 5.47
N LYS A 28 3.98 14.47 4.16
CA LYS A 28 5.04 13.87 3.34
C LYS A 28 6.21 14.83 3.23
N LEU A 29 7.41 14.29 3.11
CA LEU A 29 8.64 15.08 2.90
C LEU A 29 8.53 15.88 1.59
N PRO A 30 8.52 17.23 1.63
CA PRO A 30 8.45 18.04 0.42
C PRO A 30 9.78 17.99 -0.35
N ILE A 31 9.76 18.47 -1.60
CA ILE A 31 10.95 18.52 -2.46
C ILE A 31 11.95 19.54 -1.91
N GLY A 32 13.24 19.24 -2.04
CA GLY A 32 14.35 20.07 -1.59
C GLY A 32 14.85 19.67 -0.21
N ILE A 33 15.59 20.58 0.42
CA ILE A 33 16.19 20.38 1.74
C ILE A 33 15.18 20.75 2.82
N ARG A 34 14.96 19.84 3.77
CA ARG A 34 14.17 20.08 4.98
C ARG A 34 14.87 19.50 6.20
N TYR A 35 14.48 20.01 7.36
CA TYR A 35 14.92 19.52 8.66
C TYR A 35 13.78 18.77 9.31
N LEU A 36 14.02 17.50 9.61
CA LEU A 36 13.11 16.60 10.28
C LEU A 36 13.53 16.48 11.74
N ARG A 37 12.68 16.93 12.68
CA ARG A 37 12.82 16.59 14.09
C ARG A 37 11.87 15.45 14.41
N VAL A 38 12.40 14.32 14.86
CA VAL A 38 11.59 13.17 15.30
C VAL A 38 11.40 13.25 16.80
N PHE A 39 10.16 13.04 17.25
CA PHE A 39 9.80 13.08 18.65
C PHE A 39 9.84 11.67 19.24
N PRO A 40 10.16 11.54 20.54
CA PRO A 40 10.06 10.26 21.23
C PRO A 40 8.59 9.85 21.36
N ASN A 41 8.37 8.60 21.79
CA ASN A 41 7.01 8.12 22.00
C ASN A 41 6.35 8.89 23.18
N PRO A 42 5.10 9.37 23.00
CA PRO A 42 4.38 10.15 24.01
C PRO A 42 4.09 9.42 25.31
N GLU A 43 3.88 8.10 25.25
CA GLU A 43 3.48 7.27 26.39
C GLU A 43 4.69 6.68 27.10
N ASP A 44 5.70 6.28 26.35
CA ASP A 44 6.98 5.77 26.87
C ASP A 44 8.15 6.37 26.07
N PRO A 45 8.93 7.31 26.64
CA PRO A 45 10.06 7.91 25.95
C PRO A 45 11.13 6.92 25.45
N ASN A 46 11.21 5.73 26.05
CA ASN A 46 12.14 4.66 25.64
C ASN A 46 11.47 3.59 24.77
N GLY A 47 10.17 3.73 24.52
CA GLY A 47 9.39 2.84 23.69
C GLY A 47 9.57 3.09 22.20
N VAL A 48 8.86 2.30 21.40
CA VAL A 48 8.88 2.42 19.93
C VAL A 48 8.24 3.76 19.54
N PHE A 49 8.99 4.63 18.85
CA PHE A 49 8.53 5.97 18.42
C PHE A 49 7.96 6.00 16.99
N TYR A 50 7.86 4.84 16.34
CA TYR A 50 7.40 4.69 14.96
C TYR A 50 6.30 3.64 14.84
N GLN A 51 5.51 3.72 13.77
CA GLN A 51 4.51 2.71 13.42
C GLN A 51 4.66 2.33 11.95
N GLN A 52 4.70 1.04 11.65
CA GLN A 52 4.64 0.57 10.27
C GLN A 52 3.28 0.90 9.67
N PHE A 53 3.27 1.38 8.43
CA PHE A 53 2.06 1.81 7.76
C PHE A 53 2.16 1.61 6.26
N GLY A 54 1.09 1.13 5.65
CA GLY A 54 0.99 1.06 4.20
C GLY A 54 -0.44 1.23 3.75
N MET A 55 -0.62 1.87 2.60
CA MET A 55 -1.91 2.02 1.95
C MET A 55 -1.86 1.56 0.51
N HIS A 56 -2.95 0.95 0.04
CA HIS A 56 -3.24 0.74 -1.36
C HIS A 56 -4.03 1.94 -1.88
N PHE A 57 -3.58 2.51 -3.00
CA PHE A 57 -4.30 3.58 -3.70
C PHE A 57 -4.81 3.02 -5.02
N VAL A 58 -6.12 2.77 -5.10
CA VAL A 58 -6.75 2.24 -6.31
C VAL A 58 -7.41 3.40 -7.04
N LYS A 59 -6.86 3.77 -8.20
CA LYS A 59 -7.43 4.80 -9.07
C LYS A 59 -8.33 4.14 -10.10
N THR A 60 -9.59 4.55 -10.16
CA THR A 60 -10.55 4.12 -11.18
C THR A 60 -11.18 5.32 -11.87
N LYS A 61 -11.68 5.13 -13.08
CA LYS A 61 -12.55 6.09 -13.75
C LYS A 61 -13.99 5.60 -13.65
N GLU A 62 -14.82 6.35 -12.94
CA GLU A 62 -16.26 6.09 -12.81
C GLU A 62 -16.98 7.31 -13.38
N ASP A 63 -17.84 7.11 -14.40
CA ASP A 63 -18.57 8.19 -15.11
C ASP A 63 -17.66 9.31 -15.67
N GLY A 64 -16.47 8.93 -16.16
CA GLY A 64 -15.48 9.89 -16.69
C GLY A 64 -14.76 10.73 -15.63
N LYS A 65 -14.99 10.48 -14.33
CA LYS A 65 -14.30 11.14 -13.22
C LYS A 65 -13.29 10.20 -12.57
N ASP A 66 -12.11 10.72 -12.27
CA ASP A 66 -11.09 9.98 -11.52
C ASP A 66 -11.51 9.84 -10.05
N LYS A 67 -11.59 8.60 -9.58
CA LYS A 67 -11.91 8.23 -8.21
C LYS A 67 -10.74 7.44 -7.64
N THR A 68 -10.19 7.92 -6.53
CA THR A 68 -9.12 7.21 -5.82
C THR A 68 -9.68 6.67 -4.52
N VAL A 69 -9.61 5.36 -4.34
CA VAL A 69 -9.98 4.69 -3.09
C VAL A 69 -8.71 4.25 -2.39
N ALA A 70 -8.54 4.71 -1.17
CA ALA A 70 -7.36 4.42 -0.37
C ALA A 70 -7.74 3.53 0.81
N THR A 71 -7.07 2.39 0.97
CA THR A 71 -7.32 1.44 2.06
C THR A 71 -6.02 0.96 2.66
N VAL A 72 -6.03 0.61 3.96
CA VAL A 72 -4.85 0.14 4.67
C VAL A 72 -4.41 -1.22 4.11
N CYS A 73 -3.11 -1.37 3.88
CA CYS A 73 -2.46 -2.63 3.58
C CYS A 73 -2.13 -3.35 4.88
N LYS A 74 -2.80 -4.47 5.15
CA LYS A 74 -2.59 -5.25 6.38
C LYS A 74 -1.17 -5.81 6.46
N THR A 75 -0.59 -6.21 5.34
CA THR A 75 0.78 -6.74 5.28
C THR A 75 1.81 -5.69 5.63
N ALA A 76 1.72 -4.49 5.04
CA ALA A 76 2.68 -3.43 5.30
C ALA A 76 2.50 -2.73 6.66
N THR A 77 1.30 -2.82 7.26
CA THR A 77 0.98 -2.14 8.53
C THR A 77 1.09 -3.06 9.74
N TYR A 78 0.66 -4.31 9.61
CA TYR A 78 0.56 -5.27 10.72
C TYR A 78 1.33 -6.58 10.47
N GLY A 79 1.91 -6.78 9.27
CA GLY A 79 2.55 -8.05 8.91
C GLY A 79 1.58 -9.20 8.62
N GLU A 80 0.29 -8.90 8.46
CA GLU A 80 -0.77 -9.89 8.23
C GLU A 80 -1.05 -10.11 6.72
N SER A 81 -1.79 -11.17 6.37
CA SER A 81 -2.26 -11.39 4.99
C SER A 81 -3.15 -10.24 4.52
N CYS A 82 -2.90 -9.76 3.30
CA CYS A 82 -3.69 -8.70 2.67
C CYS A 82 -4.25 -9.16 1.34
N GLU A 83 -5.58 -9.11 1.25
CA GLU A 83 -6.36 -9.61 0.12
C GLU A 83 -6.04 -8.84 -1.17
N ILE A 84 -5.75 -7.54 -1.05
CA ILE A 84 -5.35 -6.71 -2.21
C ILE A 84 -3.91 -7.03 -2.64
N CYS A 85 -2.98 -7.27 -1.70
CA CYS A 85 -1.62 -7.67 -2.04
C CYS A 85 -1.59 -8.98 -2.81
N GLU A 86 -2.38 -9.97 -2.39
CA GLU A 86 -2.51 -11.26 -3.05
C GLU A 86 -3.01 -11.09 -4.49
N ALA A 87 -4.10 -10.35 -4.68
CA ALA A 87 -4.64 -10.08 -6.02
C ALA A 87 -3.68 -9.29 -6.92
N VAL A 88 -2.94 -8.31 -6.36
CA VAL A 88 -1.91 -7.56 -7.09
C VAL A 88 -0.77 -8.47 -7.54
N MET A 89 -0.35 -9.43 -6.71
CA MET A 89 0.70 -10.40 -7.07
C MET A 89 0.23 -11.37 -8.15
N GLU A 90 -1.01 -11.84 -8.08
CA GLU A 90 -1.62 -12.69 -9.11
C GLU A 90 -1.77 -11.92 -10.44
N ALA A 91 -2.31 -10.70 -10.40
CA ALA A 91 -2.42 -9.85 -11.58
C ALA A 91 -1.05 -9.61 -12.23
N LYS A 92 -0.02 -9.37 -11.42
CA LYS A 92 1.35 -9.18 -11.93
C LYS A 92 1.87 -10.42 -12.65
N ALA A 93 1.51 -11.62 -12.20
CA ALA A 93 1.91 -12.87 -12.86
C ALA A 93 1.17 -13.06 -14.20
N ILE A 94 -0.12 -12.73 -14.25
CA ILE A 94 -0.97 -12.86 -15.44
C ILE A 94 -0.53 -11.88 -16.55
N TYR A 95 -0.28 -10.62 -16.20
CA TYR A 95 0.04 -9.55 -17.16
C TYR A 95 1.53 -9.33 -17.39
N LYS A 96 2.36 -10.32 -17.04
CA LYS A 96 3.81 -10.24 -17.24
C LYS A 96 4.15 -9.95 -18.71
N GLY A 97 4.90 -8.88 -18.95
CA GLY A 97 5.29 -8.41 -20.28
C GLY A 97 4.36 -7.36 -20.90
N ASN A 98 3.20 -7.08 -20.28
CA ASN A 98 2.35 -5.95 -20.65
C ASN A 98 2.71 -4.73 -19.77
N LYS A 99 3.44 -3.77 -20.35
CA LYS A 99 3.97 -2.60 -19.62
C LYS A 99 2.88 -1.74 -19.00
N ASP A 100 1.77 -1.51 -19.70
CA ASP A 100 0.70 -0.62 -19.23
C ASP A 100 -0.02 -1.23 -18.02
N MET A 101 -0.29 -2.55 -18.08
CA MET A 101 -0.87 -3.28 -16.97
C MET A 101 0.10 -3.40 -15.79
N GLU A 102 1.38 -3.68 -16.05
CA GLU A 102 2.40 -3.71 -14.99
C GLU A 102 2.53 -2.37 -14.28
N GLU A 103 2.50 -1.25 -15.00
CA GLU A 103 2.52 0.09 -14.42
C GLU A 103 1.32 0.33 -13.52
N MET A 104 0.11 0.05 -14.01
CA MET A 104 -1.13 0.19 -13.23
C MET A 104 -1.12 -0.70 -11.97
N ILE A 105 -0.70 -1.95 -12.09
CA ILE A 105 -0.59 -2.89 -10.96
C ILE A 105 0.44 -2.40 -9.94
N ASN A 106 1.56 -1.84 -10.40
CA ASN A 106 2.57 -1.25 -9.52
C ASN A 106 2.07 0.03 -8.82
N GLU A 107 1.14 0.78 -9.41
CA GLU A 107 0.49 1.92 -8.73
C GLU A 107 -0.47 1.47 -7.62
N ILE A 108 -1.17 0.34 -7.81
CA ILE A 108 -2.08 -0.23 -6.81
C ILE A 108 -1.31 -0.82 -5.63
N ARG A 109 -0.12 -1.38 -5.89
CA ARG A 109 0.73 -1.99 -4.88
C ARG A 109 1.02 -1.01 -3.74
N SER A 110 0.86 -1.48 -2.51
CA SER A 110 1.22 -0.68 -1.34
C SER A 110 2.75 -0.57 -1.21
N SER A 111 3.24 0.65 -0.96
CA SER A 111 4.60 0.87 -0.49
C SER A 111 4.63 0.87 1.02
N GLN A 112 5.57 0.16 1.65
CA GLN A 112 5.78 0.24 3.09
C GLN A 112 6.33 1.63 3.48
N ARG A 113 5.72 2.20 4.51
CA ARG A 113 6.01 3.52 5.05
C ARG A 113 6.06 3.42 6.58
N TYR A 114 6.62 4.44 7.20
CA TYR A 114 6.70 4.54 8.64
C TYR A 114 6.08 5.86 9.08
N LEU A 115 5.19 5.80 10.05
CA LEU A 115 4.64 6.97 10.70
C LEU A 115 5.50 7.32 11.90
N VAL A 116 5.84 8.60 12.02
CA VAL A 116 6.53 9.14 13.19
C VAL A 116 5.87 10.46 13.61
N ASN A 117 5.87 10.73 14.91
CA ASN A 117 5.56 12.09 15.39
C ASN A 117 6.80 12.96 15.24
N GLY A 118 6.61 14.19 14.77
CA GLY A 118 7.72 15.10 14.62
C GLY A 118 7.32 16.39 13.95
N THR A 119 8.32 17.08 13.42
CA THR A 119 8.12 18.30 12.65
C THR A 119 9.04 18.36 11.45
N VAL A 120 8.51 18.84 10.32
CA VAL A 120 9.29 19.13 9.12
C VAL A 120 9.36 20.63 8.90
N THR A 121 10.57 21.19 8.90
CA THR A 121 10.82 22.63 8.76
C THR A 121 11.83 22.95 7.66
N PRO A 122 11.80 24.17 7.09
CA PRO A 122 12.83 24.62 6.15
C PRO A 122 14.16 24.94 6.84
N THR A 123 14.14 25.24 8.14
CA THR A 123 15.29 25.54 9.00
C THR A 123 15.31 24.59 10.20
N PRO A 124 16.44 24.42 10.91
CA PRO A 124 16.48 23.57 12.11
C PRO A 124 15.62 24.09 13.28
N ASP A 125 15.16 25.33 13.22
CA ASP A 125 14.33 25.95 14.26
C ASP A 125 12.87 25.50 14.22
N MET A 126 12.31 25.15 15.39
CA MET A 126 10.92 24.71 15.55
C MET A 126 9.98 25.76 16.17
N THR A 127 10.45 26.98 16.38
CA THR A 127 9.70 28.04 17.11
C THR A 127 8.42 28.48 16.41
N SER A 128 8.32 28.33 15.09
CA SER A 128 7.16 28.70 14.29
C SER A 128 6.06 27.65 14.23
N ILE A 129 6.24 26.51 14.90
CA ILE A 129 5.35 25.36 14.79
C ILE A 129 4.36 25.33 15.94
N SER A 130 3.07 25.24 15.61
CA SER A 130 1.98 25.24 16.58
C SER A 130 1.61 23.84 17.09
N ALA A 131 1.77 22.80 16.27
CA ALA A 131 1.37 21.42 16.58
C ALA A 131 2.34 20.39 16.00
N ALA A 132 2.45 19.24 16.68
CA ALA A 132 3.16 18.08 16.16
C ALA A 132 2.52 17.59 14.87
N GLN A 133 3.36 17.15 13.94
CA GLN A 133 2.93 16.62 12.65
C GLN A 133 3.07 15.11 12.67
N LEU A 134 2.11 14.42 12.06
CA LEU A 134 2.21 13.00 11.75
C LEU A 134 2.94 12.85 10.41
N ILE A 135 4.18 12.38 10.44
CA ILE A 135 5.05 12.36 9.27
C ILE A 135 5.11 10.96 8.69
N GLU A 136 4.85 10.84 7.38
CA GLU A 136 4.97 9.60 6.63
C GLU A 136 6.36 9.53 5.96
N LEU A 137 7.21 8.62 6.46
CA LEU A 137 8.55 8.40 5.95
C LEU A 137 8.59 7.22 4.95
N PRO A 138 9.26 7.37 3.80
CA PRO A 138 9.68 6.24 2.98
C PRO A 138 10.55 5.27 3.77
N GLN A 139 10.47 3.97 3.45
CA GLN A 139 11.31 2.94 4.06
C GLN A 139 12.80 3.28 4.01
N THR A 140 13.32 3.73 2.86
CA THR A 140 14.75 4.08 2.69
C THR A 140 15.18 5.21 3.63
N VAL A 141 14.35 6.25 3.78
CA VAL A 141 14.62 7.37 4.70
C VAL A 141 14.58 6.91 6.14
N PHE A 142 13.64 6.02 6.47
CA PHE A 142 13.50 5.48 7.81
C PHE A 142 14.68 4.58 8.19
N GLU A 143 15.17 3.74 7.28
CA GLU A 143 16.36 2.92 7.48
C GLU A 143 17.61 3.78 7.72
N ASP A 144 17.85 4.81 6.90
CA ASP A 144 18.98 5.74 7.07
C ASP A 144 18.88 6.52 8.40
N LEU A 145 17.66 6.90 8.79
CA LEU A 145 17.37 7.55 10.07
C LEU A 145 17.70 6.62 11.24
N MET A 146 17.20 5.38 11.22
CA MET A 146 17.45 4.38 12.27
C MET A 146 18.94 4.10 12.41
N LYS A 147 19.64 3.92 11.29
CA LYS A 147 21.09 3.73 11.27
C LYS A 147 21.83 4.91 11.91
N SER A 148 21.46 6.14 11.53
CA SER A 148 22.06 7.35 12.10
C SER A 148 21.81 7.47 13.60
N ILE A 149 20.61 7.10 14.07
CA ILE A 149 20.26 7.10 15.49
C ILE A 149 21.07 6.06 16.25
N GLU A 150 21.19 4.84 15.71
CA GLU A 150 21.95 3.75 16.31
C GLU A 150 23.43 4.12 16.45
N GLU A 151 24.06 4.60 15.38
CA GLU A 151 25.46 5.05 15.39
C GLU A 151 25.68 6.16 16.44
N ASP A 152 24.81 7.17 16.46
CA ASP A 152 24.97 8.31 17.39
C ASP A 152 24.75 7.95 18.86
N MET A 153 23.85 7.00 19.14
CA MET A 153 23.60 6.52 20.50
C MET A 153 24.68 5.54 20.95
N ALA A 154 25.19 4.68 20.07
CA ALA A 154 26.24 3.71 20.39
C ALA A 154 27.60 4.39 20.65
N ASP A 155 27.94 5.41 19.85
CA ASP A 155 29.19 6.16 19.98
C ASP A 155 29.11 7.29 21.02
N GLU A 156 28.00 7.40 21.76
CA GLU A 156 27.70 8.46 22.75
C GLU A 156 27.86 9.89 22.19
N ILE A 157 27.69 10.04 20.87
CA ILE A 157 27.84 11.31 20.16
C ILE A 157 26.65 12.24 20.44
N GLY A 158 25.44 11.66 20.59
CA GLY A 158 24.25 12.43 20.89
C GLY A 158 23.00 11.59 21.16
N LEU A 159 21.96 12.25 21.67
CA LEU A 159 20.65 11.64 21.95
C LEU A 159 19.60 12.21 20.98
N PRO A 160 19.51 11.68 19.75
CA PRO A 160 18.66 12.27 18.70
C PRO A 160 17.21 12.42 19.12
N LEU A 161 16.64 11.47 19.87
CA LEU A 161 15.22 11.51 20.25
C LEU A 161 14.95 12.27 21.56
N ASP A 162 15.98 12.77 22.24
CA ASP A 162 15.80 13.43 23.53
C ASP A 162 15.06 14.77 23.41
N VAL A 163 14.16 15.01 24.36
CA VAL A 163 13.29 16.18 24.40
C VAL A 163 14.05 17.50 24.48
N LYS A 164 15.17 17.53 25.21
CA LYS A 164 15.93 18.75 25.52
C LYS A 164 17.17 18.90 24.66
N VAL A 165 17.90 17.81 24.44
CA VAL A 165 19.23 17.84 23.78
C VAL A 165 19.26 17.19 22.40
N GLY A 166 18.13 16.65 21.93
CA GLY A 166 18.06 16.04 20.61
C GLY A 166 18.16 17.06 19.47
N TYR A 167 18.34 16.53 18.26
CA TYR A 167 18.64 17.31 17.08
C TYR A 167 17.83 16.89 15.85
N CYS A 168 17.82 17.76 14.85
CA CYS A 168 17.15 17.55 13.58
C CYS A 168 18.02 16.73 12.61
N PHE A 169 17.36 16.04 11.69
CA PHE A 169 17.96 15.38 10.54
C PHE A 169 17.71 16.24 9.30
N LYS A 170 18.75 16.56 8.56
CA LYS A 170 18.63 17.20 7.26
C LYS A 170 18.27 16.12 6.25
N VAL A 171 17.07 16.24 5.68
CA VAL A 171 16.54 15.36 4.64
C VAL A 171 16.49 16.15 3.34
N GLU A 172 17.24 15.70 2.36
CA GLU A 172 17.22 16.24 1.01
C GLU A 172 16.47 15.29 0.09
N ARG A 173 15.36 15.77 -0.47
CA ARG A 173 14.57 15.05 -1.46
C ARG A 173 14.80 15.65 -2.85
N THR A 174 15.34 14.85 -3.77
CA THR A 174 15.52 15.24 -5.17
C THR A 174 14.71 14.32 -6.09
N GLY A 175 14.28 14.83 -7.24
CA GLY A 175 13.48 14.09 -8.23
C GLY A 175 11.97 14.04 -7.93
N ALA A 176 11.24 13.40 -8.85
CA ALA A 176 9.80 13.18 -8.76
C ALA A 176 9.44 11.75 -9.20
N GLY A 177 8.34 11.22 -8.66
CA GLY A 177 7.87 9.88 -9.01
C GLY A 177 8.87 8.78 -8.64
N ARG A 178 9.16 7.87 -9.59
CA ARG A 178 10.06 6.72 -9.40
C ARG A 178 11.53 7.10 -9.27
N GLU A 179 11.94 8.28 -9.74
CA GLU A 179 13.32 8.78 -9.62
C GLU A 179 13.54 9.64 -8.37
N THR A 180 12.70 9.48 -7.35
CA THR A 180 12.88 10.22 -6.10
C THR A 180 14.07 9.64 -5.32
N LYS A 181 15.07 10.47 -5.03
CA LYS A 181 16.21 10.13 -4.18
C LYS A 181 16.13 10.90 -2.88
N TYR A 182 16.57 10.25 -1.81
CA TYR A 182 16.65 10.83 -0.49
C TYR A 182 18.09 10.79 0.01
N SER A 183 18.51 11.83 0.71
CA SER A 183 19.73 11.86 1.51
C SER A 183 19.38 12.33 2.90
N VAL A 184 19.76 11.56 3.92
CA VAL A 184 19.49 11.87 5.33
C VAL A 184 20.84 12.08 6.03
N SER A 185 20.96 13.19 6.76
CA SER A 185 22.17 13.49 7.52
C SER A 185 21.83 14.10 8.90
N PRO A 186 22.43 13.60 9.99
CA PRO A 186 22.20 14.14 11.34
C PRO A 186 22.88 15.51 11.50
N VAL A 187 22.15 16.50 12.05
CA VAL A 187 22.65 17.87 12.25
C VAL A 187 22.98 18.09 13.73
N ARG A 188 24.10 17.52 14.17
CA ARG A 188 24.47 17.39 15.60
C ARG A 188 24.82 18.69 16.31
N LYS A 189 25.26 19.72 15.58
CA LYS A 189 25.68 21.03 16.15
C LYS A 189 24.57 22.07 16.02
N ASP A 190 24.27 22.47 14.80
CA ASP A 190 23.35 23.57 14.51
C ASP A 190 21.87 23.15 14.52
N GLY A 191 21.61 21.85 14.58
CA GLY A 191 20.27 21.27 14.56
C GLY A 191 19.72 20.90 15.94
N LYS A 192 20.44 21.23 17.03
CA LYS A 192 19.96 20.98 18.39
C LYS A 192 18.75 21.84 18.67
N ALA A 193 17.61 21.19 18.88
CA ALA A 193 16.35 21.88 19.08
C ALA A 193 15.52 21.13 20.12
N ALA A 194 15.36 21.76 21.28
CA ALA A 194 14.46 21.28 22.33
C ALA A 194 13.02 21.28 21.79
N ILE A 195 12.28 20.22 22.08
CA ILE A 195 10.89 20.10 21.66
C ILE A 195 10.04 21.00 22.57
N PRO A 196 9.35 22.01 22.02
CA PRO A 196 8.46 22.87 22.80
C PRO A 196 7.34 22.06 23.49
N ALA A 197 7.02 22.42 24.74
CA ALA A 197 6.03 21.67 25.54
C ALA A 197 4.64 21.62 24.90
N ASN A 198 4.26 22.63 24.11
CA ASN A 198 3.00 22.67 23.38
C ASN A 198 2.90 21.61 22.26
N LEU A 199 4.03 21.08 21.78
CA LEU A 199 4.00 20.03 20.76
C LEU A 199 3.73 18.65 21.37
N PHE A 200 4.06 18.42 22.64
CA PHE A 200 3.81 17.13 23.29
C PHE A 200 2.32 16.80 23.40
N SER A 201 1.48 17.80 23.70
CA SER A 201 0.04 17.61 23.84
C SER A 201 -0.68 17.35 22.52
N THR A 202 -0.02 17.61 21.39
CA THR A 202 -0.57 17.43 20.03
C THR A 202 -0.01 16.18 19.34
N MET A 203 0.86 15.41 20.01
CA MET A 203 1.35 14.16 19.46
C MET A 203 0.22 13.13 19.31
N HIS A 204 0.28 12.39 18.21
CA HIS A 204 -0.69 11.36 17.91
C HIS A 204 -0.23 10.01 18.47
N ASN A 205 -1.15 9.23 19.01
CA ASN A 205 -0.88 7.81 19.20
C ASN A 205 -0.90 7.13 17.82
N LEU A 206 0.27 6.65 17.39
CA LEU A 206 0.52 6.17 16.03
C LEU A 206 -0.25 4.89 15.72
N GLU A 207 -0.36 3.99 16.70
CA GLU A 207 -1.10 2.73 16.58
C GLU A 207 -2.60 3.01 16.45
N ASN A 208 -3.14 3.91 17.28
CA ASN A 208 -4.54 4.33 17.19
C ASN A 208 -4.86 4.99 15.85
N PHE A 209 -3.93 5.77 15.29
CA PHE A 209 -4.10 6.33 13.95
C PHE A 209 -4.15 5.22 12.89
N ALA A 210 -3.19 4.28 12.89
CA ALA A 210 -3.15 3.18 11.92
C ALA A 210 -4.42 2.31 11.99
N ASN A 211 -4.84 1.94 13.21
CA ASN A 211 -6.08 1.20 13.46
C ASN A 211 -7.32 1.99 13.02
N GLY A 212 -7.32 3.31 13.21
CA GLY A 212 -8.40 4.20 12.81
C GLY A 212 -8.61 4.28 11.30
N GLN A 213 -7.58 3.98 10.50
CA GLN A 213 -7.67 3.96 9.03
C GLN A 213 -8.24 2.65 8.47
N VAL A 214 -8.38 1.61 9.29
CA VAL A 214 -8.96 0.33 8.86
C VAL A 214 -10.47 0.50 8.67
N ASP A 215 -10.91 0.48 7.40
CA ASP A 215 -12.31 0.64 7.01
C ASP A 215 -12.73 -0.47 6.05
N ALA A 216 -13.63 -1.34 6.51
CA ALA A 216 -14.15 -2.47 5.74
C ALA A 216 -14.88 -2.03 4.45
N ASN A 217 -15.53 -0.86 4.44
CA ASN A 217 -16.19 -0.35 3.24
C ASN A 217 -15.15 0.08 2.19
N LYS A 218 -14.10 0.79 2.61
CA LYS A 218 -13.01 1.18 1.70
C LYS A 218 -12.30 -0.05 1.14
N LEU A 219 -12.09 -1.09 1.96
CA LEU A 219 -11.54 -2.37 1.52
C LEU A 219 -12.43 -3.03 0.46
N ALA A 220 -13.75 -3.12 0.69
CA ALA A 220 -14.68 -3.71 -0.27
C ALA A 220 -14.73 -2.94 -1.60
N ILE A 221 -14.75 -1.61 -1.55
CA ILE A 221 -14.75 -0.77 -2.76
C ILE A 221 -13.42 -0.91 -3.51
N ALA A 222 -12.29 -0.87 -2.81
CA ALA A 222 -10.96 -1.06 -3.41
C ALA A 222 -10.83 -2.44 -4.04
N SER A 223 -11.34 -3.48 -3.36
CA SER A 223 -11.32 -4.86 -3.85
C SER A 223 -12.11 -5.01 -5.15
N LYS A 224 -13.33 -4.45 -5.21
CA LYS A 224 -14.13 -4.42 -6.45
C LYS A 224 -13.42 -3.68 -7.58
N ALA A 225 -12.78 -2.56 -7.26
CA ALA A 225 -12.02 -1.76 -8.23
C ALA A 225 -10.81 -2.53 -8.78
N VAL A 226 -10.03 -3.20 -7.92
CA VAL A 226 -8.92 -4.06 -8.34
C VAL A 226 -9.40 -5.20 -9.23
N SER A 227 -10.50 -5.87 -8.86
CA SER A 227 -11.07 -6.93 -9.71
C SER A 227 -11.51 -6.42 -11.07
N SER A 228 -12.10 -5.23 -11.14
CA SER A 228 -12.52 -4.61 -12.40
C SER A 228 -11.34 -4.20 -13.29
N LEU A 229 -10.23 -3.75 -12.69
CA LEU A 229 -9.06 -3.28 -13.41
C LEU A 229 -8.18 -4.43 -13.90
N THR A 230 -8.06 -5.48 -13.08
CA THR A 230 -7.11 -6.58 -13.32
C THR A 230 -7.76 -7.89 -13.72
N GLY A 231 -9.09 -8.02 -13.66
CA GLY A 231 -9.78 -9.29 -13.90
C GLY A 231 -9.56 -10.36 -12.82
N VAL A 232 -8.74 -10.09 -11.79
CA VAL A 232 -8.46 -11.02 -10.68
C VAL A 232 -9.48 -10.82 -9.57
N SER A 233 -10.12 -11.89 -9.10
CA SER A 233 -11.08 -11.80 -8.00
C SER A 233 -10.38 -11.57 -6.67
N VAL A 234 -10.76 -10.49 -5.97
CA VAL A 234 -10.31 -10.23 -4.60
C VAL A 234 -11.29 -10.87 -3.60
N ALA A 235 -10.86 -11.92 -2.90
CA ALA A 235 -11.65 -12.54 -1.83
C ALA A 235 -11.51 -11.74 -0.53
N VAL A 236 -12.46 -10.84 -0.25
CA VAL A 236 -12.46 -10.09 1.01
C VAL A 236 -12.89 -11.01 2.15
N SER A 237 -11.92 -11.44 2.97
CA SER A 237 -12.18 -12.24 4.17
C SER A 237 -12.96 -11.40 5.18
N SER A 238 -14.29 -11.51 5.12
CA SER A 238 -15.17 -10.95 6.13
C SER A 238 -15.15 -11.89 7.33
N THR A 239 -14.51 -11.52 8.43
CA THR A 239 -14.60 -12.24 9.72
C THR A 239 -15.98 -12.11 10.39
N LEU A 240 -17.02 -11.78 9.62
CA LEU A 240 -18.37 -12.19 9.96
C LEU A 240 -18.41 -13.71 9.86
N ALA A 241 -18.09 -14.38 10.97
CA ALA A 241 -18.46 -15.76 11.18
C ALA A 241 -19.96 -15.85 10.90
N LEU A 242 -20.33 -16.33 9.71
CA LEU A 242 -21.68 -16.82 9.50
C LEU A 242 -21.88 -17.89 10.58
N PRO A 243 -22.95 -17.82 11.38
CA PRO A 243 -23.25 -18.89 12.32
C PRO A 243 -23.40 -20.17 11.50
N THR A 244 -22.48 -21.10 11.73
CA THR A 244 -22.61 -22.46 11.24
C THR A 244 -23.89 -23.04 11.83
N GLY A 245 -24.86 -23.29 10.95
CA GLY A 245 -26.06 -24.05 11.28
C GLY A 245 -27.18 -23.22 11.88
N THR A 246 -27.95 -22.55 11.02
CA THR A 246 -29.42 -22.59 11.10
C THR A 246 -29.96 -22.15 9.74
N ALA A 247 -30.69 -23.04 9.09
CA ALA A 247 -31.35 -22.75 7.83
C ALA A 247 -32.31 -21.55 8.00
N LEU A 248 -32.25 -20.61 7.06
CA LEU A 248 -33.26 -19.56 6.91
C LEU A 248 -34.64 -20.21 6.73
N PRO A 249 -35.67 -19.80 7.49
CA PRO A 249 -37.02 -20.33 7.32
C PRO A 249 -37.57 -19.83 5.99
N GLY A 250 -37.68 -20.73 5.01
CA GLY A 250 -38.20 -20.40 3.68
C GLY A 250 -37.72 -21.29 2.54
N PHE A 251 -36.68 -22.10 2.74
CA PHE A 251 -36.32 -23.17 1.80
C PHE A 251 -36.74 -24.52 2.37
N SER A 252 -37.71 -25.14 1.70
CA SER A 252 -38.19 -26.48 2.02
C SER A 252 -37.03 -27.48 2.07
N ALA A 253 -36.95 -28.24 3.16
CA ALA A 253 -36.01 -29.34 3.31
C ALA A 253 -36.26 -30.42 2.23
N PRO A 254 -35.22 -31.04 1.65
CA PRO A 254 -35.38 -32.32 1.00
C PRO A 254 -35.58 -33.40 2.07
N ALA A 255 -36.57 -34.26 1.84
CA ALA A 255 -36.85 -35.42 2.68
C ALA A 255 -35.68 -36.41 2.70
N ASP A 256 -35.49 -37.02 3.87
CA ASP A 256 -34.54 -38.10 4.16
C ASP A 256 -34.61 -39.25 3.14
N GLY A 257 -33.44 -39.64 2.66
CA GLY A 257 -33.26 -40.79 1.78
C GLY A 257 -31.80 -41.19 1.62
N GLY A 258 -31.28 -41.92 2.60
CA GLY A 258 -30.31 -43.02 2.42
C GLY A 258 -29.01 -42.79 1.64
N SER A 259 -27.90 -42.73 2.38
CA SER A 259 -26.57 -43.34 2.13
C SER A 259 -26.11 -43.68 0.69
N THR A 260 -24.86 -43.28 0.43
CA THR A 260 -23.89 -43.82 -0.56
C THR A 260 -24.14 -43.58 -2.06
N LYS A 261 -23.41 -42.61 -2.67
CA LYS A 261 -22.93 -42.61 -4.08
C LYS A 261 -22.33 -41.25 -4.54
N SER A 262 -21.23 -40.81 -3.94
CA SER A 262 -20.46 -39.67 -4.52
C SER A 262 -18.94 -39.74 -4.34
N ASP A 263 -18.44 -40.56 -3.41
CA ASP A 263 -16.99 -40.78 -3.27
C ASP A 263 -16.36 -41.65 -4.39
N SER A 264 -17.16 -42.28 -5.25
CA SER A 264 -16.64 -43.19 -6.29
C SER A 264 -16.38 -42.51 -7.64
N LEU A 265 -16.87 -41.29 -7.90
CA LEU A 265 -16.66 -40.61 -9.19
C LEU A 265 -15.40 -39.73 -9.20
N ILE A 266 -14.99 -39.20 -8.03
CA ILE A 266 -13.80 -38.34 -7.92
C ILE A 266 -12.50 -39.17 -8.00
N LYS A 267 -12.54 -40.46 -7.64
CA LYS A 267 -11.36 -41.34 -7.66
C LYS A 267 -11.08 -41.96 -9.03
N GLU A 268 -12.09 -42.04 -9.90
CA GLU A 268 -11.95 -42.68 -11.23
C GLU A 268 -11.45 -41.69 -12.29
N GLU A 269 -11.83 -40.41 -12.22
CA GLU A 269 -11.31 -39.36 -13.11
C GLU A 269 -9.89 -38.89 -12.73
N ALA A 270 -9.52 -38.96 -11.45
CA ALA A 270 -8.16 -38.67 -10.99
C ALA A 270 -7.13 -39.74 -11.40
N ALA A 271 -7.57 -40.99 -11.57
CA ALA A 271 -6.72 -42.07 -12.07
C ALA A 271 -6.51 -41.98 -13.60
N ALA A 272 -7.54 -41.58 -14.36
CA ALA A 272 -7.46 -41.40 -15.80
C ALA A 272 -6.53 -40.24 -16.23
N ALA A 273 -6.44 -39.17 -15.43
CA ALA A 273 -5.52 -38.05 -15.68
C ALA A 273 -4.04 -38.39 -15.41
N SER A 274 -3.75 -39.46 -14.66
CA SER A 274 -2.38 -39.89 -14.31
C SER A 274 -1.79 -40.96 -15.24
N ALA A 275 -2.57 -41.45 -16.21
CA ALA A 275 -2.16 -42.48 -17.17
C ALA A 275 -1.92 -41.96 -18.60
N ALA A 276 -2.00 -40.65 -18.84
CA ALA A 276 -1.68 -40.03 -20.13
C ALA A 276 -0.22 -39.57 -20.15
N GLU A 277 0.70 -40.50 -20.43
CA GLU A 277 2.10 -40.17 -20.75
C GLU A 277 2.17 -39.43 -22.09
N PHE A 278 2.83 -38.27 -22.10
CA PHE A 278 3.12 -37.50 -23.30
C PHE A 278 4.26 -38.19 -24.09
N THR A 279 3.89 -38.91 -25.15
CA THR A 279 4.85 -39.40 -26.16
C THR A 279 4.80 -38.50 -27.39
N GLY A 280 5.89 -37.80 -27.68
CA GLY A 280 5.97 -37.02 -28.92
C GLY A 280 7.15 -36.08 -29.06
N SER A 281 8.38 -36.60 -28.97
CA SER A 281 9.47 -36.02 -29.77
C SER A 281 9.38 -36.61 -31.17
N ASP A 282 8.83 -35.86 -32.12
CA ASP A 282 9.15 -36.00 -33.56
C ASP A 282 8.39 -34.94 -34.37
N SER A 283 8.96 -33.73 -34.42
CA SER A 283 8.79 -32.79 -35.53
C SER A 283 9.88 -31.71 -35.45
N ALA A 284 11.13 -32.16 -35.54
CA ALA A 284 12.29 -31.31 -35.77
C ALA A 284 13.06 -31.82 -37.00
N LYS A 285 12.44 -31.83 -38.19
CA LYS A 285 13.16 -31.79 -39.49
C LYS A 285 12.28 -31.53 -40.73
N ALA A 286 11.86 -30.28 -40.91
CA ALA A 286 11.60 -29.63 -42.21
C ALA A 286 11.34 -28.16 -41.85
N SER A 287 12.08 -27.15 -42.26
CA SER A 287 12.84 -26.92 -43.48
C SER A 287 13.95 -25.90 -43.15
N SER A 288 15.20 -26.22 -43.45
CA SER A 288 16.26 -25.23 -43.59
C SER A 288 16.27 -24.72 -45.02
N ALA A 289 16.49 -23.41 -45.15
CA ALA A 289 16.95 -22.67 -46.34
C ALA A 289 15.91 -22.27 -47.40
N ALA A 290 15.52 -20.98 -47.34
CA ALA A 290 15.69 -20.07 -48.47
C ALA A 290 15.76 -18.62 -47.97
N SER A 291 16.98 -18.09 -47.99
CA SER A 291 17.36 -16.66 -47.95
C SER A 291 16.81 -15.93 -49.19
N THR A 292 16.26 -14.71 -49.09
CA THR A 292 16.94 -13.42 -49.39
C THR A 292 15.96 -12.22 -49.22
N PRO A 293 16.45 -10.96 -49.14
CA PRO A 293 15.87 -9.88 -48.34
C PRO A 293 14.95 -8.92 -49.12
N ILE A 294 14.09 -8.19 -48.42
CA ILE A 294 13.43 -6.99 -48.96
C ILE A 294 13.50 -5.85 -47.93
N THR A 295 14.22 -4.82 -48.36
CA THR A 295 14.27 -3.44 -47.90
C THR A 295 12.90 -2.77 -47.84
N THR A 296 12.64 -1.95 -46.81
CA THR A 296 11.60 -0.90 -46.86
C THR A 296 12.19 0.39 -46.29
N ASP A 297 12.85 1.14 -47.17
CA ASP A 297 12.69 2.60 -47.23
C ASP A 297 11.56 2.87 -48.22
N VAL A 298 10.57 3.68 -47.83
CA VAL A 298 9.80 4.65 -48.63
C VAL A 298 8.75 5.31 -47.70
N PRO A 299 8.53 6.63 -47.81
CA PRO A 299 8.11 7.50 -46.72
C PRO A 299 6.59 7.62 -46.58
N VAL A 300 6.16 7.96 -45.37
CA VAL A 300 4.78 8.37 -45.07
C VAL A 300 4.54 9.72 -45.75
N ALA A 301 3.57 9.77 -46.66
CA ALA A 301 3.15 10.99 -47.33
C ALA A 301 2.33 11.87 -46.37
N ASP A 302 2.82 13.08 -46.09
CA ASP A 302 2.21 14.11 -45.25
C ASP A 302 0.92 14.74 -45.85
N ASP A 303 0.50 14.32 -47.05
CA ASP A 303 -0.60 14.97 -47.80
C ASP A 303 -2.04 14.57 -47.36
N GLU A 304 -2.24 13.50 -46.58
CA GLU A 304 -3.58 13.12 -46.10
C GLU A 304 -4.01 13.85 -44.82
N LEU A 305 -3.04 14.24 -43.99
CA LEU A 305 -3.30 14.90 -42.70
C LEU A 305 -3.57 16.40 -42.87
N GLU A 306 -2.92 17.05 -43.84
CA GLU A 306 -3.25 18.43 -44.25
C GLU A 306 -4.63 18.53 -44.93
N LYS A 307 -5.04 17.49 -45.67
CA LYS A 307 -6.37 17.45 -46.32
C LYS A 307 -7.51 17.32 -45.31
N MET A 308 -7.29 16.61 -44.20
CA MET A 308 -8.29 16.50 -43.11
C MET A 308 -8.36 17.79 -42.26
N MET A 309 -7.26 18.53 -42.12
CA MET A 309 -7.23 19.79 -41.35
C MET A 309 -7.84 20.97 -42.10
N ALA A 310 -7.85 20.95 -43.44
CA ALA A 310 -8.52 21.96 -44.25
C ALA A 310 -10.06 21.82 -44.29
N GLN A 311 -10.62 20.64 -43.99
CA GLN A 311 -12.07 20.43 -43.92
C GLN A 311 -12.70 20.83 -42.57
N LEU A 312 -11.90 21.13 -41.55
CA LEU A 312 -12.36 21.44 -40.20
C LEU A 312 -12.30 22.94 -39.85
N THR A 313 -11.74 23.77 -40.72
CA THR A 313 -11.70 25.25 -40.58
C THR A 313 -12.66 25.98 -41.50
N GLY A 314 -13.50 25.25 -42.25
CA GLY A 314 -14.51 25.78 -43.16
C GLY A 314 -15.95 25.47 -42.75
N LEU A 315 -16.34 25.83 -41.52
CA LEU A 315 -17.73 25.92 -41.06
C LEU A 315 -17.86 26.92 -39.90
#